data_AF-A0A1L0AUB4-F1
#
_entry.id   AF-A0A1L0AUB4-F1
#
_cell.length_a   1.000
_cell.length_b   1.000
_cell.length_c   1.000
_cell.angle_alpha   90.00
_cell.angle_beta   90.00
_cell.angle_gamma   90.00
#
_symmetry.space_group_name_H-M   'P 1'
#
loop_
_entity.id
_entity.type
_entity.pdbx_description
1 polymer ?
#
loop_
_entity_poly.entity_id
_entity_poly.type
_entity_poly.pdbx_seq_one_letter_code
_entity_poly.pdbx_strand_id
1 'polypeptide(L)' 'MSGFDKHLIELDGDRVWLLDATGKRLCNMAHMKLLDLGSRISVEGGLLNFDLEALKWRECLIALGLELD' A
#
# COMPACT_ATOMS: atom_id res chain seq x y z
N MET A 1 -8.51 -2.52 -20.36
CA MET A 1 -7.62 -3.21 -19.41
C MET A 1 -7.39 -2.26 -18.26
N SER A 2 -8.07 -2.51 -17.14
CA SER A 2 -8.05 -1.66 -15.96
C SER A 2 -6.65 -1.65 -15.35
N GLY A 3 -6.06 -0.46 -15.23
CA GLY A 3 -4.72 -0.23 -14.69
C GLY A 3 -4.68 -0.35 -13.17
N PHE A 4 -5.07 -1.49 -12.63
CA PHE A 4 -4.95 -1.75 -11.19
C PHE A 4 -3.51 -2.14 -10.85
N ASP A 5 -2.86 -1.24 -10.10
CA ASP A 5 -1.62 -1.37 -9.34
C ASP A 5 -0.39 -1.99 -9.98
N LYS A 6 0.36 -1.13 -10.65
CA LYS A 6 1.80 -1.31 -10.80
C LYS A 6 2.55 -0.81 -9.56
N HIS A 7 2.14 -1.22 -8.37
CA HIS A 7 2.87 -0.92 -7.13
C HIS A 7 3.69 -2.14 -6.69
N LEU A 8 4.81 -1.90 -6.03
CA LEU A 8 5.68 -2.93 -5.44
C LEU A 8 5.93 -2.62 -3.97
N ILE A 9 6.47 -3.59 -3.23
CA ILE A 9 6.93 -3.40 -1.85
C ILE A 9 8.43 -3.58 -1.79
N GLU A 10 9.08 -2.70 -1.04
CA GLU A 10 10.46 -2.85 -0.61
C GLU A 10 10.53 -2.84 0.91
N LEU A 11 11.32 -3.77 1.46
CA LEU A 11 11.64 -3.83 2.88
C LEU A 11 13.02 -3.23 3.09
N ASP A 12 13.09 -2.19 3.92
CA ASP A 12 14.33 -1.47 4.26
C ASP A 12 14.45 -1.39 5.78
N GLY A 13 15.07 -2.42 6.37
CA GLY A 13 15.10 -2.60 7.82
C GLY A 13 13.71 -2.92 8.37
N ASP A 14 13.22 -2.06 9.26
CA ASP A 14 11.88 -2.10 9.84
C ASP A 14 10.83 -1.35 9.02
N ARG A 15 11.23 -0.76 7.88
CA ARG A 15 10.36 0.07 7.05
C ARG A 15 9.79 -0.71 5.89
N VAL A 16 8.51 -0.46 5.61
CA VAL A 16 7.77 -1.03 4.48
C VAL A 16 7.50 0.09 3.48
N TRP A 17 8.23 0.12 2.37
CA TRP A 17 8.06 1.13 1.34
C TRP A 17 7.12 0.64 0.24
N LEU A 18 6.11 1.45 -0.09
CA LEU A 18 5.39 1.30 -1.35
C LEU A 18 6.18 1.97 -2.45
N LEU A 19 6.40 1.25 -3.54
CA LEU A 19 7.05 1.74 -4.75
C LEU A 19 6.03 1.91 -5.87
N ASP A 20 6.26 2.87 -6.76
CA ASP A 20 5.56 2.93 -8.04
C ASP A 20 6.08 1.88 -9.04
N ALA A 21 5.52 1.91 -10.25
CA ALA A 21 5.82 0.98 -11.35
C ALA A 21 7.29 1.00 -11.79
N THR A 22 8.00 2.09 -11.49
CA THR A 22 9.39 2.33 -11.86
C THR A 22 10.36 1.98 -10.73
N GLY A 23 9.84 1.54 -9.58
CA GLY A 23 10.62 1.21 -8.39
C GLY A 23 10.94 2.44 -7.52
N LYS A 24 10.29 3.58 -7.74
CA LYS A 24 10.51 4.77 -6.91
C LYS A 24 9.67 4.68 -5.64
N ARG A 25 10.30 4.91 -4.48
CA ARG A 25 9.62 5.03 -3.17
C ARG A 25 8.57 6.14 -3.19
N LEU A 26 7.32 5.78 -2.93
CA LEU A 26 6.19 6.70 -2.78
C LEU A 26 5.99 7.08 -1.31
N CYS A 27 5.90 6.07 -0.43
CA CYS A 27 5.66 6.28 0.99
C CYS A 27 6.13 5.10 1.85
N ASN A 28 6.38 5.38 3.13
CA ASN A 28 6.51 4.34 4.14
C ASN A 28 5.10 3.99 4.65
N MET A 29 4.67 2.77 4.38
CA MET A 29 3.33 2.27 4.70
C MET A 29 3.05 2.25 6.21
N ALA A 30 4.08 2.09 7.04
CA ALA A 30 3.92 2.12 8.51
C ALA A 30 3.49 3.50 9.05
N HIS A 31 3.63 4.56 8.26
CA HIS A 31 3.21 5.92 8.62
C HIS A 31 1.90 6.34 7.93
N MET A 32 1.27 5.43 7.19
CA MET A 32 0.03 5.69 6.47
C MET A 32 -1.14 5.07 7.20
N LYS A 33 -2.31 5.68 7.05
CA LYS A 33 -3.57 5.06 7.43
C LYS A 33 -4.04 4.17 6.28
N LEU A 34 -4.32 2.91 6.56
CA LEU A 34 -4.76 1.93 5.59
C LEU A 34 -6.21 1.56 5.91
N LEU A 35 -7.14 1.92 5.03
CA LEU A 35 -8.57 1.66 5.21
C LEU A 35 -9.02 0.55 4.26
N ASP A 36 -9.52 -0.56 4.79
CA ASP A 36 -10.13 -1.62 3.99
C ASP A 36 -11.59 -1.30 3.68
N LEU A 37 -11.84 -0.82 2.47
CA LEU A 37 -13.16 -0.46 1.97
C LEU A 37 -13.85 -1.64 1.27
N GLY A 38 -13.41 -2.88 1.52
CA GLY A 38 -13.97 -4.12 0.98
C GLY A 38 -13.40 -4.48 -0.39
N SER A 39 -13.60 -3.64 -1.41
CA SER A 39 -13.08 -3.87 -2.78
C SER A 39 -11.71 -3.23 -3.04
N ARG A 40 -11.34 -2.25 -2.22
CA ARG A 40 -10.10 -1.48 -2.32
C ARG A 40 -9.57 -1.16 -0.93
N ILE A 41 -8.27 -0.92 -0.83
CA ILE A 41 -7.61 -0.43 0.37
C ILE A 41 -7.17 0.99 0.09
N SER A 42 -7.70 1.95 0.84
CA SER A 42 -7.26 3.35 0.73
C SER A 42 -5.99 3.56 1.55
N VAL A 43 -5.00 4.21 0.95
CA VAL A 43 -3.73 4.57 1.59
C VAL A 43 -3.71 6.09 1.76
N GLU A 44 -3.82 6.55 3.00
CA GLU A 44 -3.96 7.95 3.32
C GLU A 44 -2.84 8.46 4.24
N GLY A 45 -2.23 9.59 3.90
CA GLY A 45 -1.33 10.31 4.80
C GLY A 45 -0.61 11.49 4.17
N GLY A 46 -0.56 12.60 4.92
CA GLY A 46 0.00 13.86 4.43
C GLY A 46 -0.79 14.38 3.22
N LEU A 47 -0.12 14.45 2.05
CA LEU A 47 -0.72 14.84 0.77
C LEU A 47 -1.02 13.64 -0.14
N LEU A 48 -0.79 12.41 0.34
CA LEU A 48 -1.04 11.18 -0.42
C LEU A 48 -2.41 10.61 -0.05
N ASN A 49 -3.21 10.35 -1.09
CA ASN A 49 -4.43 9.56 -1.02
C ASN A 49 -4.55 8.80 -2.34
N PHE A 50 -4.51 7.47 -2.28
CA PHE A 50 -4.74 6.59 -3.43
C PHE A 50 -5.27 5.24 -2.97
N ASP A 51 -5.78 4.47 -3.92
CA ASP A 51 -6.38 3.16 -3.64
C ASP A 51 -5.51 2.04 -4.19
N LEU A 52 -5.42 0.97 -3.40
CA LEU A 52 -4.87 -0.32 -3.77
C LEU A 52 -5.99 -1.34 -3.99
N GLU A 53 -5.82 -2.29 -4.91
CA GLU A 53 -6.77 -3.37 -5.13
C GLU A 53 -6.78 -4.37 -3.95
N ALA A 54 -7.90 -4.45 -3.21
CA ALA A 54 -7.93 -5.21 -1.96
C ALA A 54 -7.63 -6.69 -2.15
N LEU A 55 -8.10 -7.30 -3.26
CA LEU A 55 -7.86 -8.72 -3.55
C LEU A 55 -6.37 -9.06 -3.64
N LYS A 56 -5.56 -8.13 -4.16
CA LYS A 56 -4.11 -8.31 -4.33
C LYS A 56 -3.35 -7.95 -3.06
N TRP A 57 -3.78 -6.91 -2.37
CA TRP A 57 -2.96 -6.24 -1.36
C TRP A 57 -3.31 -6.62 0.07
N ARG A 58 -4.55 -7.00 0.38
CA ARG A 58 -5.00 -7.26 1.76
C ARG A 58 -4.11 -8.26 2.48
N GLU A 59 -3.94 -9.45 1.92
CA GLU A 59 -3.13 -10.50 2.54
C GLU A 59 -1.65 -10.11 2.64
N CYS A 60 -1.13 -9.39 1.63
CA CYS A 60 0.24 -8.90 1.63
C CYS A 60 0.48 -7.89 2.76
N LEU A 61 -0.40 -6.91 2.94
CA LEU A 61 -0.27 -5.88 3.98
C LEU A 61 -0.40 -6.48 5.38
N ILE A 62 -1.34 -7.41 5.59
CA ILE A 62 -1.49 -8.15 6.84
C ILE A 62 -0.23 -8.99 7.14
N ALA A 63 0.31 -9.69 6.15
CA ALA A 63 1.53 -10.50 6.31
C ALA A 63 2.77 -9.64 6.64
N LEU A 64 2.77 -8.38 6.24
CA LEU A 64 3.78 -7.38 6.58
C LEU A 64 3.57 -6.74 7.96
N GLY A 65 2.53 -7.15 8.70
CA GLY A 65 2.21 -6.64 10.03
C GLY A 65 1.59 -5.24 10.02
N LEU A 66 1.07 -4.78 8.88
CA LEU A 66 0.36 -3.50 8.78
C LEU A 66 -1.09 -3.67 9.20
N GLU A 67 -1.60 -2.72 9.98
CA GLU A 67 -2.99 -2.68 10.40
C GLU A 67 -3.88 -2.12 9.28
N LEU A 68 -5.00 -2.79 9.03
CA LEU A 68 -6.03 -2.37 8.08
C LEU A 68 -7.30 -2.06 8.88
N ASP A 69 -7.72 -0.80 8.85
CA ASP A 69 -8.92 -0.27 9.51
C ASP A 69 -10.20 -0.50 8.69
#